data_AF-A0A5N6UQN8-F1
#
_entry.id   AF-A0A5N6UQN8-F1
#
_cell.length_a   1.000
_cell.length_b   1.000
_cell.length_c   1.000
_cell.angle_alpha   90.00
_cell.angle_beta   90.00
_cell.angle_gamma   90.00
#
_symmetry.space_group_name_H-M   'P 1'
#
loop_
_entity.id
_entity.type
_entity.pdbx_description
1 polymer ?
#
loop_
_entity_poly.entity_id
_entity_poly.type
_entity_poly.pdbx_seq_one_letter_code
_entity_poly.pdbx_strand_id
1 'polypeptide(L)'
;MRVTGFLALVSTFPFLSGSWPTMPQRRSRLLARADEPPTLNGLVRDFDKLSPTEIKTFTPHLTHRDLEKLHGCVASQGACTGHLHDLAMRADEMGILNYFKNPR
;
A
#
# COMPACT_ATOMS: atom_id res chain seq x y z
N MET A 1 -16.33 -11.02 -56.65
CA MET A 1 -16.50 -11.59 -55.30
C MET A 1 -15.34 -12.51 -54.99
N ARG A 2 -14.50 -12.16 -54.02
CA ARG A 2 -13.69 -13.10 -53.21
C ARG A 2 -13.19 -12.33 -51.99
N VAL A 3 -13.85 -12.60 -50.87
CA VAL A 3 -13.54 -12.09 -49.54
C VAL A 3 -12.62 -13.12 -48.90
N THR A 4 -11.39 -12.72 -48.60
CA THR A 4 -10.41 -13.47 -47.81
C THR A 4 -9.48 -12.43 -47.21
N GLY A 5 -9.23 -12.31 -45.93
CA GLY A 5 -9.63 -13.06 -44.75
C GLY A 5 -8.85 -12.37 -43.64
N PHE A 6 -9.55 -11.88 -42.62
CA PHE A 6 -8.98 -11.20 -41.47
C PHE A 6 -8.02 -12.15 -40.75
N LEU A 7 -6.75 -11.76 -40.62
CA LEU A 7 -5.85 -12.34 -39.64
C LEU A 7 -5.53 -11.26 -38.61
N ALA A 8 -6.21 -11.41 -37.47
CA ALA A 8 -6.04 -10.65 -36.26
C ALA A 8 -4.57 -10.68 -35.84
N LEU A 9 -3.94 -9.50 -35.86
CA LEU A 9 -2.68 -9.27 -35.17
C LEU A 9 -2.97 -9.41 -33.67
N VAL A 10 -2.57 -10.56 -33.13
CA VAL A 10 -2.60 -10.89 -31.70
C VAL A 10 -1.81 -9.82 -30.96
N SER A 11 -2.52 -8.98 -30.22
CA SER A 11 -1.96 -8.00 -29.32
C SER A 11 -1.21 -8.72 -28.20
N THR A 12 0.10 -8.75 -28.29
CA THR A 12 0.99 -9.04 -27.17
C THR A 12 0.89 -7.89 -26.18
N PHE A 13 -0.07 -7.97 -25.27
CA PHE A 13 -0.04 -7.19 -24.03
C PHE A 13 1.06 -7.81 -23.15
N PRO A 14 2.19 -7.14 -22.88
CA PRO A 14 3.04 -7.58 -21.82
C PRO A 14 2.25 -7.34 -20.53
N PHE A 15 2.02 -8.41 -19.77
CA PHE A 15 1.61 -8.30 -18.39
C PHE A 15 2.64 -7.43 -17.68
N LEU A 16 2.32 -6.16 -17.46
CA LEU A 16 3.03 -5.28 -16.54
C LEU A 16 2.91 -5.95 -15.17
N SER A 17 3.92 -6.75 -14.80
CA SER A 17 4.18 -7.05 -13.40
C SER A 17 4.26 -5.70 -12.70
N GLY A 18 3.23 -5.35 -11.95
CA GLY A 18 3.10 -4.06 -11.30
C GLY A 18 4.26 -3.89 -10.34
N SER A 19 5.31 -3.22 -10.80
CA SER A 19 6.39 -2.80 -9.94
C SER A 19 5.80 -1.83 -8.91
N TRP A 20 5.99 -2.15 -7.64
CA TRP A 20 5.57 -1.26 -6.56
C TRP A 20 6.31 0.07 -6.73
N PRO A 21 5.70 1.21 -6.36
CA PRO A 21 6.33 2.51 -6.49
C PRO A 21 7.73 2.47 -5.87
N THR A 22 8.74 2.63 -6.73
CA THR A 22 10.14 2.43 -6.38
C THR A 22 10.60 3.56 -5.48
N MET A 23 10.89 3.22 -4.22
CA MET A 23 11.45 4.17 -3.28
C MET A 23 12.92 4.45 -3.62
N PRO A 24 13.43 5.70 -3.51
CA PRO A 24 14.86 5.94 -3.62
C PRO A 24 15.58 5.14 -2.52
N GLN A 25 16.35 4.14 -2.95
CA GLN A 25 17.02 3.10 -2.16
C GLN A 25 17.89 3.64 -0.99
N ARG A 26 18.15 4.95 -0.96
CA ARG A 26 18.89 5.66 0.09
C ARG A 26 18.10 5.94 1.38
N ARG A 27 16.76 5.95 1.38
CA ARG A 27 15.97 6.38 2.56
C ARG A 27 15.34 5.26 3.39
N SER A 28 14.93 4.15 2.78
CA SER A 28 14.36 3.01 3.52
C SER A 28 14.75 1.70 2.85
N ARG A 29 15.63 0.94 3.49
CA ARG A 29 16.19 -0.29 2.92
C ARG A 29 15.19 -1.46 2.89
N LEU A 30 14.05 -1.35 3.58
CA LEU A 30 13.04 -2.43 3.64
C LEU A 30 11.86 -2.26 2.69
N LEU A 31 11.38 -1.05 2.47
CA LEU A 31 10.29 -0.80 1.51
C LEU A 31 10.80 -0.79 0.06
N ALA A 32 12.10 -1.07 -0.13
CA ALA A 32 12.84 -0.91 -1.38
C ALA A 32 13.24 -2.25 -2.02
N ARG A 33 12.41 -3.29 -1.91
CA ARG A 33 12.36 -4.28 -2.99
C ARG A 33 11.16 -3.91 -3.83
N ALA A 34 11.40 -3.36 -5.03
CA ALA A 34 10.36 -3.04 -6.01
C ALA A 34 9.44 -4.24 -6.31
N ASP A 35 9.91 -5.45 -5.97
CA ASP A 35 9.26 -6.73 -6.16
C ASP A 35 8.46 -7.21 -4.93
N GLU A 36 8.57 -6.57 -3.76
CA GLU A 36 7.93 -7.03 -2.50
C GLU A 36 6.86 -6.04 -2.03
N PRO A 37 5.63 -6.50 -1.68
CA PRO A 37 4.57 -5.63 -1.21
C PRO A 37 4.93 -4.96 0.13
N PRO A 38 4.42 -3.74 0.39
CA PRO A 38 4.67 -3.05 1.65
C PRO A 38 4.07 -3.83 2.82
N THR A 39 4.84 -3.98 3.90
CA THR A 39 4.41 -4.63 5.13
C THR A 39 4.24 -3.62 6.26
N LEU A 40 3.32 -3.90 7.19
CA LEU A 40 3.06 -3.02 8.33
C LEU A 40 4.33 -2.79 9.16
N ASN A 41 5.07 -3.86 9.45
CA ASN A 41 6.32 -3.79 10.19
C ASN A 41 7.39 -2.95 9.45
N GLY A 42 7.43 -3.02 8.11
CA GLY A 42 8.32 -2.20 7.30
C GLY A 42 8.00 -0.70 7.40
N LEU A 43 6.72 -0.35 7.27
CA LEU A 43 6.21 1.02 7.41
C LEU A 43 6.46 1.59 8.81
N VAL A 44 6.21 0.80 9.86
CA VAL A 44 6.42 1.21 11.25
C VAL A 44 7.91 1.41 11.55
N ARG A 45 8.77 0.51 11.05
CA ARG A 45 10.22 0.57 11.33
C ARG A 45 10.90 1.75 10.66
N ASP A 46 10.46 2.11 9.45
CA ASP A 46 11.02 3.22 8.69
C ASP A 46 10.17 4.49 8.79
N PHE A 47 9.17 4.55 9.68
CA PHE A 47 8.19 5.64 9.80
C PHE A 47 8.83 7.04 9.81
N ASP A 48 9.88 7.24 10.62
CA ASP A 48 10.60 8.53 10.73
C ASP A 48 11.31 8.95 9.43
N LYS A 49 11.59 7.98 8.55
CA LYS A 49 12.24 8.20 7.26
C LYS A 49 11.23 8.38 6.14
N LEU A 50 9.96 8.06 6.39
CA LEU A 50 8.88 8.19 5.44
C LEU A 50 8.31 9.61 5.43
N SER A 51 8.23 10.16 4.23
CA SER A 51 7.45 11.36 3.98
C SER A 51 5.94 11.08 4.13
N PRO A 52 5.13 12.10 4.47
CA PRO A 52 3.68 11.97 4.50
C PRO A 52 3.08 11.39 3.20
N THR A 53 3.66 11.77 2.06
CA THR A 53 3.28 11.28 0.74
C THR A 53 3.55 9.79 0.56
N GLU A 54 4.69 9.29 1.04
CA GLU A 54 5.01 7.87 0.94
C GLU A 54 4.07 7.03 1.80
N ILE A 55 3.75 7.47 3.02
CA ILE A 55 2.78 6.78 3.87
C ILE A 55 1.42 6.72 3.17
N LYS A 56 0.98 7.82 2.57
CA LYS A 56 -0.27 7.85 1.78
C LYS A 56 -0.26 6.85 0.62
N THR A 57 0.89 6.68 -0.03
CA THR A 57 1.04 5.74 -1.15
C THR A 57 1.05 4.29 -0.67
N PHE A 58 1.76 3.95 0.40
CA PHE A 58 1.99 2.55 0.79
C PHE A 58 0.95 1.99 1.76
N THR A 59 0.40 2.81 2.66
CA THR A 59 -0.57 2.35 3.66
C THR A 59 -1.82 1.69 3.05
N PRO A 60 -2.42 2.19 1.94
CA PRO A 60 -3.58 1.54 1.30
C PRO A 60 -3.26 0.15 0.71
N HIS A 61 -1.99 -0.15 0.45
CA HIS A 61 -1.55 -1.42 -0.12
C HIS A 61 -1.22 -2.48 0.95
N LEU A 62 -1.43 -2.15 2.23
CA LEU A 62 -1.32 -3.12 3.30
C LEU A 62 -2.41 -4.18 3.19
N THR A 63 -2.13 -5.35 3.78
CA THR A 63 -3.12 -6.41 3.87
C THR A 63 -4.34 -5.95 4.67
N HIS A 64 -5.52 -6.48 4.38
CA HIS A 64 -6.74 -6.18 5.14
C HIS A 64 -6.53 -6.37 6.65
N ARG A 65 -5.85 -7.45 7.04
CA ARG A 65 -5.53 -7.76 8.44
C ARG A 65 -4.65 -6.68 9.08
N ASP A 66 -3.73 -6.09 8.34
CA ASP A 66 -2.87 -5.03 8.85
C ASP A 66 -3.60 -3.69 8.96
N LEU A 67 -4.48 -3.38 7.99
CA LEU A 67 -5.37 -2.22 8.09
C LEU A 67 -6.37 -2.35 9.25
N GLU A 68 -6.88 -3.56 9.50
CA GLU A 68 -7.75 -3.85 10.64
C GLU A 68 -7.03 -3.64 11.98
N LYS A 69 -5.76 -4.03 12.08
CA LYS A 69 -4.93 -3.72 13.26
C LYS A 69 -4.78 -2.21 13.45
N LEU A 70 -4.48 -1.46 12.38
CA LEU A 70 -4.39 0.00 12.44
C LEU A 70 -5.71 0.62 12.88
N HIS A 71 -6.85 0.14 12.37
CA HIS A 71 -8.17 0.57 12.83
C HIS A 71 -8.38 0.28 14.33
N GLY A 72 -8.01 -0.92 14.79
CA GLY A 72 -8.04 -1.28 16.20
C GLY A 72 -7.18 -0.37 17.08
N CYS A 73 -6.01 0.08 16.59
CA CYS A 73 -5.14 1.03 17.28
C CYS A 73 -5.77 2.41 17.48
N VAL A 74 -6.58 2.87 16.52
CA VAL A 74 -7.27 4.16 16.60
C VAL A 74 -8.49 4.05 17.50
N ALA A 75 -9.24 2.95 17.39
CA ALA A 75 -10.45 2.72 18.17
C ALA A 75 -10.18 2.45 19.65
N SER A 76 -9.04 1.82 19.98
CA SER A 76 -8.64 1.51 21.35
C SER A 76 -7.43 2.37 21.74
N GLN A 77 -7.71 3.52 22.37
CA GLN A 77 -6.68 4.37 22.98
C GLN A 77 -5.89 3.54 24.00
N GLY A 78 -4.68 3.12 23.61
CA GLY A 78 -3.78 2.30 24.43
C GLY A 78 -3.43 0.91 23.86
N ALA A 79 -4.10 0.45 22.80
CA ALA A 79 -3.73 -0.83 22.16
C ALA A 79 -2.40 -0.77 21.41
N CYS A 80 -1.97 0.44 21.02
CA CYS A 80 -0.81 0.66 20.16
C CYS A 80 0.02 1.82 20.70
N THR A 81 1.34 1.71 20.57
CA THR A 81 2.30 2.72 21.04
C THR A 81 3.37 3.00 19.99
N GLY A 82 4.02 4.17 20.12
CA GLY A 82 5.09 4.61 19.22
C GLY A 82 4.65 4.74 17.76
N HIS A 83 5.56 4.47 16.82
CA HIS A 83 5.32 4.65 15.39
C HIS A 83 4.14 3.87 14.83
N LEU A 84 3.71 2.80 15.49
CA LEU A 84 2.53 2.04 15.05
C LEU A 84 1.23 2.81 15.37
N HIS A 85 1.18 3.53 16.50
CA HIS A 85 0.08 4.45 16.79
C HIS A 85 0.12 5.67 15.86
N ASP A 86 1.30 6.26 15.63
CA ASP A 86 1.45 7.41 14.74
C ASP A 86 1.03 7.07 13.30
N LEU A 87 1.40 5.87 12.82
CA LEU A 87 0.97 5.36 11.52
C LEU A 87 -0.54 5.15 11.47
N ALA A 88 -1.14 4.63 12.54
CA ALA A 88 -2.58 4.40 12.63
C ALA A 88 -3.38 5.71 12.60
N MET A 89 -2.96 6.70 13.39
CA MET A 89 -3.54 8.04 13.40
C MET A 89 -3.46 8.69 12.02
N ARG A 90 -2.29 8.62 11.38
CA ARG A 90 -2.10 9.18 10.04
C ARG A 90 -2.95 8.46 8.98
N ALA A 91 -3.11 7.15 9.09
CA ALA A 91 -3.98 6.37 8.22
C ALA A 91 -5.46 6.74 8.39
N ASP A 92 -5.89 7.06 9.62
CA ASP A 92 -7.23 7.54 9.92
C ASP A 92 -7.48 8.96 9.37
N GLU A 93 -6.53 9.87 9.60
CA GLU A 93 -6.58 11.25 9.07
C GLU A 93 -6.68 11.27 7.53
N MET A 94 -6.00 10.34 6.86
CA MET A 94 -6.08 10.18 5.41
C MET A 94 -7.37 9.50 4.93
N GLY A 95 -8.21 9.03 5.86
CA GLY A 95 -9.47 8.35 5.57
C GLY A 95 -9.30 6.93 5.03
N ILE A 96 -8.10 6.34 5.12
CA ILE A 96 -7.83 4.97 4.65
C ILE A 96 -8.61 3.96 5.49
N LEU A 97 -8.71 4.23 6.80
CA LEU A 97 -9.40 3.36 7.76
C LEU A 97 -10.92 3.56 7.80
N ASN A 98 -11.47 4.53 7.04
CA ASN A 98 -12.92 4.79 7.00
C ASN A 98 -13.72 3.58 6.49
N TYR A 99 -13.09 2.72 5.68
CA TYR A 99 -13.67 1.46 5.25
C TYR A 99 -14.15 0.58 6.42
N PHE A 100 -13.46 0.62 7.56
CA PHE A 100 -13.82 -0.17 8.75
C PHE A 100 -14.88 0.51 9.63
N LYS A 101 -15.07 1.83 9.51
CA LYS A 101 -16.07 2.58 10.28
C LYS A 101 -17.49 2.39 9.74
N ASN A 102 -17.64 2.08 8.45
CA ASN A 102 -18.91 1.79 7.80
C ASN A 102 -18.80 0.47 7.01
N PRO A 103 -19.01 -0.69 7.67
CA PRO A 103 -19.15 -1.94 6.94
C PRO A 103 -20.43 -1.86 6.10
N ARG A 104 -20.28 -1.76 4.78
CA ARG A 104 -21.39 -1.91 3.83
C ARG A 104 -21.75 -3.38 3.66
#